data_AF-A0A968LRI9-F1
#
_entry.id   AF-A0A968LRI9-F1
#
_cell.length_a   1.000
_cell.length_b   1.000
_cell.length_c   1.000
_cell.angle_alpha   90.00
_cell.angle_beta   90.00
_cell.angle_gamma   90.00
#
_symmetry.space_group_name_H-M   'P 1'
#
loop_
_entity.id
_entity.type
_entity.pdbx_description
1 polymer ?
#
loop_
_entity_poly.entity_id
_entity_poly.type
_entity_poly.pdbx_seq_one_letter_code
_entity_poly.pdbx_strand_id
1 'polypeptide(L)' 'MTDELTAKKSLFVGSSEMAQLMRSLDWSKTPIGAVQTWAQSLRTAVSICLHSRFPMVIWWGKELVML' A
#
# COMPACT_ATOMS: atom_id res chain seq x y z
N MET A 1 -12.33 -11.00 8.26
CA MET A 1 -12.50 -9.52 8.42
C MET A 1 -11.42 -8.89 9.31
N THR A 2 -10.89 -9.58 10.32
CA THR A 2 -9.82 -9.08 11.23
C THR A 2 -8.41 -9.04 10.62
N ASP A 3 -8.12 -9.89 9.64
CA ASP A 3 -6.77 -10.06 9.07
C ASP A 3 -6.33 -8.88 8.17
N GLU A 4 -7.19 -8.47 7.24
CA GLU A 4 -6.89 -7.38 6.29
C GLU A 4 -6.74 -6.01 6.98
N LEU A 5 -7.60 -5.69 7.96
CA LEU A 5 -7.50 -4.43 8.70
C LEU A 5 -6.18 -4.36 9.49
N THR A 6 -5.72 -5.50 10.01
CA THR A 6 -4.44 -5.60 10.71
C THR A 6 -3.28 -5.36 9.74
N ALA A 7 -3.30 -6.02 8.57
CA ALA A 7 -2.30 -5.82 7.52
C ALA A 7 -2.22 -4.37 7.03
N LYS A 8 -3.37 -3.71 6.81
CA LYS A 8 -3.44 -2.29 6.43
C LYS A 8 -2.86 -1.38 7.51
N LYS A 9 -3.18 -1.62 8.78
CA LYS A 9 -2.64 -0.84 9.91
C LYS A 9 -1.13 -1.01 10.07
N SER A 10 -0.60 -2.22 9.85
CA SER A 10 0.85 -2.45 9.94
C SER A 10 1.62 -1.85 8.76
N LEU A 11 1.01 -1.77 7.57
CA LEU A 11 1.68 -1.27 6.38
C LEU A 11 1.61 0.26 6.26
N PHE A 12 0.45 0.85 6.57
CA PHE A 12 0.20 2.28 6.47
C PHE A 12 0.18 2.92 7.86
N VAL A 13 1.37 2.99 8.45
CA VAL A 13 1.58 3.44 9.83
C VAL A 13 1.32 4.96 9.97
N GLY A 14 0.85 5.35 11.14
CA GLY A 14 0.66 6.76 11.50
C GLY A 14 -0.67 7.35 11.03
N SER A 15 -0.75 8.67 11.17
CA SER A 15 -1.98 9.46 10.98
C SER A 15 -1.90 10.47 9.84
N SER A 16 -0.89 10.37 8.97
CA SER A 16 -0.82 11.24 7.79
C SER A 16 -2.05 11.04 6.90
N GLU A 17 -2.43 12.10 6.18
CA GLU A 17 -3.55 12.05 5.23
C GLU A 17 -3.38 10.89 4.23
N MET A 18 -2.16 10.72 3.70
CA MET A 18 -1.86 9.65 2.76
C MET A 18 -1.98 8.26 3.39
N ALA A 19 -1.52 8.07 4.64
CA ALA A 19 -1.70 6.79 5.33
C ALA A 19 -3.18 6.49 5.59
N GLN A 20 -4.00 7.50 5.89
CA GLN A 20 -5.44 7.33 6.05
C GLN A 20 -6.13 6.98 4.72
N LEU A 21 -5.77 7.69 3.64
CA LEU A 21 -6.28 7.44 2.30
C LEU A 21 -5.96 6.01 1.86
N MET A 22 -4.69 5.60 1.98
CA MET A 22 -4.24 4.26 1.62
C MET A 22 -4.94 3.15 2.44
N ARG A 23 -5.34 3.41 3.69
CA ARG A 23 -6.15 2.47 4.50
C ARG A 23 -7.62 2.41 4.07
N SER A 24 -8.17 3.51 3.57
CA SER A 24 -9.57 3.60 3.14
C SER A 24 -9.84 2.87 1.82
N LEU A 25 -8.80 2.67 0.99
CA LEU A 25 -8.90 1.99 -0.29
C LEU A 25 -9.21 0.49 -0.12
N ASP A 26 -10.15 0.02 -0.93
CA ASP A 26 -10.45 -1.39 -1.10
C ASP A 26 -9.49 -2.01 -2.12
N TRP A 27 -8.28 -2.34 -1.65
CA TRP A 27 -7.22 -2.91 -2.47
C TRP A 27 -7.59 -4.25 -3.13
N SER A 28 -8.57 -4.98 -2.60
CA SER A 28 -9.06 -6.22 -3.22
C SER A 28 -9.66 -5.99 -4.61
N LYS A 29 -10.09 -4.76 -4.90
CA LYS A 29 -10.66 -4.34 -6.19
C LYS A 29 -9.63 -3.77 -7.16
N THR A 30 -8.37 -3.65 -6.77
CA THR A 30 -7.31 -3.20 -7.68
C THR A 30 -6.57 -4.43 -8.26
N PRO A 31 -5.90 -4.30 -9.41
CA PRO A 31 -5.11 -5.40 -9.98
C PRO A 31 -3.95 -5.89 -9.10
N ILE A 32 -3.59 -5.12 -8.07
CA ILE A 32 -2.56 -5.49 -7.08
C ILE A 32 -3.12 -6.50 -6.06
N GLY A 33 -4.43 -6.46 -5.82
CA GLY A 33 -5.12 -7.35 -4.87
C GLY A 33 -5.04 -6.87 -3.43
N ALA A 34 -5.62 -7.66 -2.53
CA ALA A 34 -5.75 -7.31 -1.13
C ALA A 34 -4.37 -7.21 -0.42
N VAL A 35 -4.24 -6.30 0.55
CA VAL A 35 -2.93 -5.97 1.16
C VAL A 35 -2.23 -7.17 1.80
N GLN A 36 -3.00 -8.13 2.33
CA GLN A 36 -2.48 -9.37 2.90
C GLN A 36 -1.80 -10.28 1.86
N THR A 37 -2.17 -10.17 0.58
CA THR A 37 -1.59 -10.97 -0.51
C THR A 37 -0.39 -10.28 -1.17
N TRP A 38 -0.04 -9.06 -0.75
CA TRP A 38 1.08 -8.34 -1.35
C TRP A 38 2.40 -9.04 -1.07
N ALA A 39 3.22 -9.15 -2.12
CA ALA A 39 4.60 -9.59 -1.98
C ALA A 39 5.37 -8.66 -1.03
N GLN A 40 6.32 -9.22 -0.27
CA GLN A 40 7.11 -8.44 0.69
C GLN A 40 7.85 -7.27 0.02
N SER A 41 8.35 -7.46 -1.21
CA SER A 41 9.02 -6.42 -1.98
C SER A 41 8.13 -5.21 -2.28
N LEU A 42 6.85 -5.43 -2.62
CA LEU A 42 5.89 -4.34 -2.81
C LEU A 42 5.66 -3.57 -1.50
N ARG A 43 5.46 -4.29 -0.39
CA ARG A 43 5.26 -3.67 0.93
C ARG A 43 6.45 -2.78 1.31
N THR A 44 7.67 -3.27 1.07
CA THR A 44 8.89 -2.48 1.30
C THR A 44 8.96 -1.24 0.39
N ALA A 45 8.66 -1.37 -0.91
CA ALA A 45 8.69 -0.25 -1.85
C ALA A 45 7.68 0.85 -1.45
N VAL A 46 6.45 0.47 -1.12
CA VAL A 46 5.40 1.39 -0.66
C VAL A 46 5.82 2.07 0.65
N SER A 47 6.41 1.34 1.58
CA SER A 47 6.97 1.92 2.81
C SER A 47 8.04 2.96 2.51
N ILE A 48 8.98 2.68 1.60
CA ILE A 48 10.02 3.65 1.21
C ILE A 48 9.37 4.90 0.60
N CYS A 49 8.41 4.73 -0.31
CA CYS A 49 7.71 5.84 -0.96
C CYS A 49 7.00 6.75 0.05
N LEU A 50 6.25 6.18 1.00
CA LEU A 50 5.49 6.95 1.99
C LEU A 50 6.37 7.70 3.00
N HIS A 51 7.59 7.22 3.27
CA HIS A 51 8.51 7.86 4.20
C HIS A 51 9.56 8.75 3.50
N SER A 52 9.55 8.79 2.17
CA SER A 52 10.46 9.64 1.40
C SER A 52 10.10 11.12 1.56
N ARG A 53 11.13 11.97 1.61
CA ARG A 53 10.98 13.44 1.55
C ARG A 53 10.87 13.96 0.12
N PHE A 54 11.02 13.09 -0.86
CA PHE A 54 10.92 13.39 -2.28
C PHE A 54 9.69 12.72 -2.88
N PRO A 55 9.00 13.36 -3.84
CA PRO A 55 7.94 12.72 -4.60
C PRO A 55 8.46 11.45 -5.28
N MET A 56 7.72 10.35 -5.13
CA MET A 56 8.03 9.06 -5.72
C MET A 56 6.76 8.45 -6.30
N VAL A 57 6.92 7.63 -7.33
CA VAL A 57 5.86 6.83 -7.94
C VAL A 57 6.32 5.39 -8.03
N ILE A 58 5.44 4.44 -7.76
CA ILE A 58 5.72 3.02 -7.95
C ILE A 58 4.88 2.51 -9.12
N TRP A 59 5.56 1.86 -10.07
CA TRP A 59 4.92 1.09 -11.13
C TRP A 59 5.03 -0.39 -10.78
N TRP A 60 3.90 -1.07 -10.60
CA TRP A 60 3.90 -2.45 -10.09
C TRP A 60 3.17 -3.44 -10.99
N GLY A 61 3.76 -4.64 -11.12
CA GLY A 61 3.16 -5.78 -11.79
C GLY A 61 3.16 -5.69 -13.32
N LYS A 62 2.56 -6.69 -13.96
CA LYS A 62 2.47 -6.77 -15.43
C LYS A 62 1.65 -5.65 -16.04
N GLU A 63 0.66 -5.17 -15.30
CA GLU A 63 -0.23 -4.09 -15.74
C GLU A 63 0.34 -2.69 -15.46
N LEU A 64 1.52 -2.60 -14.85
CA LEU A 64 2.14 -1.34 -14.43
C LEU A 64 1.13 -0.45 -13.69
N VAL A 65 0.55 -0.97 -12.62
CA VAL A 65 -0.33 -0.17 -11.77
C VAL A 65 0.49 0.92 -11.10
N MET A 66 0.01 2.16 -11.17
CA MET A 66 0.64 3.32 -10.54
C MET A 66 0.15 3.48 -9.10
N LEU A 67 1.09 3.65 -8.16
CA LEU A 67 0.85 3.90 -6.74
C LEU A 67 1.48 5.20 -6.29
#